data_AF-G5E3C7-F1
#
_entry.id   AF-G5E3C7-F1
#
_cell.length_a   1.000
_cell.length_b   1.000
_cell.length_c   1.000
_cell.angle_alpha   90.00
_cell.angle_beta   90.00
_cell.angle_gamma   90.00
#
_symmetry.space_group_name_H-M   'P 1'
#
loop_
_entity.id
_entity.type
_entity.pdbx_description
1 polymer ?
#
loop_
_entity_poly.entity_id
_entity_poly.type
_entity_poly.pdbx_seq_one_letter_code
_entity_poly.pdbx_strand_id
1 'polypeptide(L)'
;ASEVPFTDLCCTLEKNKCKNRTEKINIFKQFVDSWRKFHEALHKNEHSTTDSFYQAMRLVLPQLERERMAYGIKTMLAKLYIKVLELPREGKDAIKLLNYRTPTSLHGEAGDFTAIAYFVLKSRC
;
A
#
# COMPACT_ATOMS: atom_id res chain seq x y z
N ALA A 1 -8.81 4.29 -14.26
CA ALA A 1 -7.97 3.63 -13.22
C ALA A 1 -7.47 2.21 -13.59
N SER A 2 -8.17 1.44 -14.42
CA SER A 2 -7.78 0.06 -14.82
C SER A 2 -6.41 -0.03 -15.50
N GLU A 3 -6.03 1.02 -16.21
CA GLU A 3 -4.81 1.05 -17.03
C GLU A 3 -3.55 1.45 -16.25
N VAL A 4 -3.69 1.93 -15.01
CA VAL A 4 -2.53 2.36 -14.20
C VAL A 4 -2.15 1.22 -13.27
N PRO A 5 -0.96 0.61 -13.44
CA PRO A 5 -0.49 -0.45 -12.56
C PRO A 5 -0.44 0.03 -11.10
N PHE A 6 -0.94 -0.79 -10.18
CA PHE A 6 -0.87 -0.47 -8.75
C PHE A 6 0.58 -0.27 -8.26
N THR A 7 1.53 -0.93 -8.92
CA THR A 7 2.97 -0.78 -8.67
C THR A 7 3.46 0.66 -8.82
N ASP A 8 2.88 1.46 -9.72
CA ASP A 8 3.31 2.84 -9.96
C ASP A 8 2.93 3.75 -8.78
N LEU A 9 1.75 3.51 -8.21
CA LEU A 9 1.31 4.15 -6.98
C LEU A 9 2.23 3.75 -5.81
N CYS A 10 2.48 2.45 -5.64
CA CYS A 10 3.39 1.95 -4.59
C CYS A 10 4.79 2.56 -4.71
N CYS A 11 5.36 2.61 -5.90
CA CYS A 11 6.68 3.20 -6.15
C CYS A 11 6.70 4.70 -5.81
N THR A 12 5.62 5.42 -6.15
CA THR A 12 5.47 6.85 -5.81
C THR A 12 5.45 7.06 -4.30
N LEU A 13 4.69 6.24 -3.57
CA LEU A 13 4.58 6.32 -2.11
C LEU A 13 5.90 5.97 -1.42
N GLU A 14 6.60 4.93 -1.89
CA GLU A 14 7.90 4.53 -1.33
C GLU A 14 8.96 5.62 -1.55
N LYS A 15 9.04 6.20 -2.75
CA LYS A 15 9.93 7.33 -3.05
C LYS A 15 9.67 8.54 -2.14
N ASN A 16 8.44 8.70 -1.65
CA ASN A 16 8.03 9.83 -0.82
C ASN A 16 8.47 9.67 0.66
N LYS A 17 8.55 8.43 1.18
CA LYS A 17 8.67 8.10 2.62
C LYS A 17 9.69 8.94 3.40
N CYS A 18 10.92 9.05 2.88
CA CYS A 18 12.05 9.68 3.58
C CYS A 18 12.49 11.03 2.97
N LYS A 19 11.60 11.74 2.28
CA LYS A 19 11.92 13.00 1.59
C LYS A 19 11.51 14.24 2.37
N ASN A 20 12.13 15.38 2.06
CA ASN A 20 11.72 16.65 2.62
C ASN A 20 10.38 17.12 2.01
N ARG A 21 9.71 18.09 2.64
CA ARG A 21 8.36 18.54 2.22
C ARG A 21 8.30 18.93 0.74
N THR A 22 9.28 19.68 0.25
CA THR A 22 9.30 20.17 -1.14
C THR A 22 9.45 19.01 -2.12
N GLU A 23 10.37 18.08 -1.86
CA GLU A 23 10.54 16.87 -2.65
C GLU A 23 9.27 15.99 -2.64
N LYS A 24 8.64 15.82 -1.47
CA LYS A 24 7.39 15.06 -1.33
C LYS A 24 6.28 15.63 -2.21
N ILE A 25 6.14 16.96 -2.21
CA ILE A 25 5.16 17.66 -3.06
C ILE A 25 5.51 17.45 -4.53
N ASN A 26 6.78 17.59 -4.92
CA ASN A 26 7.19 17.43 -6.32
C ASN A 26 6.97 16.00 -6.83
N ILE A 27 7.33 14.98 -6.06
CA ILE A 27 7.11 13.56 -6.41
C ILE A 27 5.62 13.29 -6.60
N PHE A 28 4.78 13.75 -5.67
CA PHE A 28 3.34 13.53 -5.76
C PHE A 28 2.71 14.31 -6.92
N LYS A 29 3.17 15.55 -7.14
CA LYS A 29 2.74 16.37 -8.28
C LYS A 29 3.05 15.68 -9.61
N GLN A 30 4.25 15.13 -9.78
CA GLN A 30 4.62 14.40 -11.00
C GLN A 30 3.70 13.20 -11.26
N PHE A 31 3.31 12.47 -10.22
CA PHE A 31 2.36 11.37 -10.33
C PHE A 31 0.97 11.86 -10.77
N VAL A 32 0.44 12.90 -10.12
CA VAL A 32 -0.87 13.49 -10.47
C VAL A 32 -0.86 14.08 -11.89
N ASP A 33 0.20 14.77 -12.28
CA ASP A 33 0.34 15.35 -13.62
C ASP A 33 0.39 14.25 -14.69
N SER A 34 1.08 13.14 -14.41
CA SER A 34 1.12 11.97 -15.32
C SER A 34 -0.25 11.31 -15.44
N TRP A 35 -0.97 11.15 -14.32
CA TRP A 35 -2.34 10.62 -14.32
C TRP A 35 -3.28 11.49 -15.15
N ARG A 36 -3.22 12.83 -14.99
CA ARG A 36 -4.07 13.76 -15.74
C ARG A 36 -3.81 13.69 -17.24
N LYS A 37 -2.54 13.70 -17.65
CA LYS A 37 -2.16 13.53 -19.07
C LYS A 37 -2.68 12.21 -19.65
N PHE A 38 -2.56 11.13 -18.88
CA PHE A 38 -3.07 9.82 -19.31
C PHE A 38 -4.60 9.80 -19.40
N HIS A 39 -5.29 10.39 -18.42
CA HIS A 39 -6.76 10.51 -18.40
C HIS A 39 -7.27 11.31 -19.61
N GLU A 40 -6.64 12.43 -19.93
CA GLU A 40 -6.97 13.23 -21.13
C GLU A 40 -6.78 12.43 -22.43
N ALA A 41 -5.71 11.64 -22.52
CA ALA A 41 -5.45 10.79 -23.68
C ALA A 41 -6.46 9.64 -23.80
N LEU A 42 -6.82 9.01 -22.67
CA LEU A 42 -7.75 7.88 -22.60
C LEU A 42 -9.18 8.31 -22.98
N HIS A 43 -9.64 9.45 -22.47
CA HIS A 43 -11.01 9.94 -22.66
C HIS A 43 -11.14 10.99 -23.77
N LYS A 44 -10.15 11.10 -24.67
CA LYS A 44 -10.11 12.12 -25.74
C LYS A 44 -11.40 12.21 -26.57
N ASN A 45 -12.09 11.08 -26.76
CA ASN A 45 -13.31 10.98 -27.57
C ASN A 45 -14.59 10.82 -26.74
N GLU A 46 -14.51 10.89 -25.40
CA GLU A 46 -15.65 10.79 -24.50
C GLU A 46 -16.03 12.17 -23.97
N HIS A 47 -17.21 12.66 -24.36
CA HIS A 47 -17.68 13.99 -23.98
C HIS A 47 -18.11 14.12 -22.51
N SER A 48 -18.42 13.01 -21.83
CA SER A 48 -18.80 13.00 -20.42
C SER A 48 -18.33 11.72 -19.73
N THR A 49 -17.15 11.77 -19.12
CA THR A 49 -16.64 10.67 -18.28
C THR A 49 -16.82 11.00 -16.80
N THR A 50 -17.14 9.99 -16.00
CA THR A 50 -17.11 10.06 -14.53
C THR A 50 -15.80 9.54 -13.94
N ASP A 51 -14.86 9.04 -14.78
CA ASP A 51 -13.56 8.59 -14.29
C ASP A 51 -12.76 9.78 -13.74
N SER A 52 -12.06 9.53 -12.63
CA SER A 52 -11.34 10.58 -11.92
C SER A 52 -10.17 10.00 -11.15
N PHE A 53 -9.36 10.90 -10.58
CA PHE A 53 -8.27 10.52 -9.69
C PHE A 53 -8.74 9.91 -8.35
N TYR A 54 -10.04 9.88 -8.08
CA TYR A 54 -10.60 9.39 -6.82
C TYR A 54 -10.10 7.99 -6.45
N GLN A 55 -9.96 7.09 -7.43
CA GLN A 55 -9.52 5.71 -7.21
C GLN A 55 -8.09 5.60 -6.67
N ALA A 56 -7.19 6.50 -7.08
CA ALA A 56 -5.86 6.60 -6.47
C ALA A 56 -5.91 7.38 -5.15
N MET A 57 -6.65 8.49 -5.10
CA MET A 57 -6.69 9.39 -3.95
C MET A 57 -7.23 8.71 -2.68
N ARG A 58 -8.23 7.83 -2.81
CA ARG A 58 -8.76 7.04 -1.69
C ARG A 58 -7.73 6.08 -1.07
N LEU A 59 -6.71 5.69 -1.82
CA LEU A 59 -5.61 4.85 -1.33
C LEU A 59 -4.47 5.69 -0.75
N VAL A 60 -4.26 6.92 -1.25
CA VAL A 60 -3.29 7.88 -0.71
C VAL A 60 -3.74 8.46 0.64
N LEU A 61 -5.05 8.72 0.79
CA LEU A 61 -5.66 9.22 2.01
C LEU A 61 -6.70 8.24 2.57
N PRO A 62 -6.30 7.03 2.98
CA PRO A 62 -7.21 5.97 3.40
C PRO A 62 -8.04 6.34 4.63
N GLN A 63 -7.56 7.25 5.48
CA GLN A 63 -8.29 7.77 6.65
C GLN A 63 -9.51 8.63 6.27
N LEU A 64 -9.60 9.08 5.02
CA LEU A 64 -10.73 9.86 4.51
C LEU A 64 -11.70 8.99 3.68
N GLU A 65 -11.50 7.68 3.64
CA GLU A 65 -12.40 6.74 2.99
C GLU A 65 -13.75 6.70 3.72
N ARG A 66 -14.84 6.87 2.97
CA ARG A 66 -16.22 6.86 3.51
C ARG A 66 -17.18 5.98 2.72
N GLU A 67 -16.79 5.56 1.52
CA GLU A 67 -17.64 4.73 0.66
C GLU A 67 -17.50 3.25 1.03
N ARG A 68 -16.27 2.81 1.38
CA ARG A 68 -16.02 1.43 1.84
C ARG A 68 -16.16 1.30 3.35
N MET A 69 -16.87 0.27 3.78
CA MET A 69 -17.02 -0.09 5.19
C MET A 69 -15.69 -0.53 5.82
N ALA A 70 -15.61 -0.50 7.15
CA ALA A 70 -14.43 -0.93 7.87
C ALA A 70 -14.08 -2.40 7.56
N TYR A 71 -12.81 -2.64 7.21
CA TYR A 71 -12.37 -3.97 6.78
C TYR A 71 -12.23 -4.99 7.92
N GLY A 72 -11.89 -4.58 9.14
CA GLY A 72 -11.72 -5.50 10.28
C GLY A 72 -10.56 -6.52 10.14
N ILE A 73 -9.61 -6.30 9.22
CA ILE A 73 -8.66 -7.35 8.77
C ILE A 73 -7.32 -7.44 9.51
N LYS A 74 -6.98 -6.50 10.40
CA LYS A 74 -5.58 -6.35 10.89
C LYS A 74 -4.98 -7.63 11.50
N THR A 75 -5.72 -8.33 12.35
CA THR A 75 -5.27 -9.58 13.00
C THR A 75 -5.51 -10.83 12.15
N MET A 76 -6.49 -10.79 11.25
CA MET A 76 -6.75 -11.91 10.33
C MET A 76 -5.64 -12.08 9.29
N LEU A 77 -5.01 -10.97 8.89
CA LEU A 77 -4.01 -10.96 7.84
C LEU A 77 -2.77 -11.80 8.17
N ALA A 78 -2.35 -11.84 9.45
CA ALA A 78 -1.26 -12.71 9.91
C ALA A 78 -1.57 -14.20 9.67
N LYS A 79 -2.77 -14.64 10.06
CA LYS A 79 -3.22 -16.03 9.87
C LYS A 79 -3.36 -16.37 8.40
N LEU A 80 -3.81 -15.40 7.58
CA LEU A 80 -3.95 -15.57 6.14
C LEU A 80 -2.57 -15.75 5.48
N TYR A 81 -1.58 -14.92 5.80
CA TYR A 81 -0.23 -15.08 5.27
C TYR A 81 0.40 -16.42 5.65
N ILE A 82 0.25 -16.85 6.91
CA ILE A 82 0.74 -18.17 7.34
C ILE A 82 0.11 -19.30 6.53
N LYS A 83 -1.20 -19.22 6.27
CA LYS A 83 -1.92 -20.23 5.50
C LYS A 83 -1.52 -20.23 4.02
N VAL A 84 -1.47 -19.06 3.37
CA VAL A 84 -1.22 -18.95 1.93
C VAL A 84 0.24 -19.22 1.57
N LEU A 85 1.18 -18.80 2.42
CA LEU A 85 2.61 -19.03 2.22
C LEU A 85 3.10 -20.35 2.85
N GLU A 86 2.17 -21.16 3.39
CA GLU A 86 2.44 -22.42 4.09
C GLU A 86 3.57 -22.32 5.13
N LEU A 87 3.57 -21.24 5.92
CA LEU A 87 4.59 -21.04 6.93
C LEU A 87 4.42 -22.08 8.06
N PRO A 88 5.50 -22.71 8.54
CA PRO A 88 5.44 -23.55 9.73
C PRO A 88 4.87 -22.74 10.89
N ARG A 89 3.82 -23.24 11.55
CA ARG A 89 3.11 -22.47 12.61
C ARG A 89 4.02 -22.05 13.76
N GLU A 90 5.03 -22.85 14.07
CA GLU A 90 6.04 -22.60 15.09
C GLU A 90 7.33 -21.99 14.51
N GLY A 91 7.34 -21.68 13.21
CA GLY A 91 8.45 -21.04 12.52
C GLY A 91 8.61 -19.58 12.93
N LYS A 92 9.84 -19.06 12.82
CA LYS A 92 10.19 -17.68 13.21
C LYS A 92 9.30 -16.63 12.53
N ASP A 93 9.00 -16.79 11.24
CA ASP A 93 8.19 -15.84 10.48
C ASP A 93 6.71 -15.86 10.90
N ALA A 94 6.15 -17.04 11.15
CA ALA A 94 4.77 -17.20 11.63
C ALA A 94 4.60 -16.57 13.03
N ILE A 95 5.54 -16.86 13.94
CA ILE A 95 5.53 -16.28 15.30
C ILE A 95 5.65 -14.75 15.23
N LYS A 96 6.53 -14.20 14.39
CA LYS A 96 6.66 -12.75 14.20
C LYS A 96 5.38 -12.11 13.68
N LEU A 97 4.71 -12.71 12.69
CA LEU A 97 3.45 -12.20 12.15
C LEU A 97 2.33 -12.20 13.19
N LEU A 98 2.22 -13.28 13.98
CA LEU A 98 1.18 -13.40 15.02
C LEU A 98 1.44 -12.45 16.20
N ASN A 99 2.70 -12.32 16.60
CA ASN A 99 3.13 -11.57 17.78
C ASN A 99 3.74 -10.21 17.43
N TYR A 100 3.31 -9.59 16.33
CA TYR A 100 3.92 -8.36 15.77
C TYR A 100 3.94 -7.16 16.74
N ARG A 101 3.09 -7.17 17.79
CA ARG A 101 3.06 -6.13 18.85
C ARG A 101 4.03 -6.40 19.98
N THR A 102 4.55 -7.62 20.08
CA THR A 102 5.47 -8.00 21.14
C THR A 102 6.84 -7.39 20.81
N PRO A 103 7.45 -6.62 21.74
CA PRO A 103 8.76 -6.06 21.51
C PRO A 103 9.81 -7.19 21.42
N THR A 104 10.16 -7.58 20.19
CA THR A 104 11.35 -8.41 19.95
C THR A 104 12.57 -7.50 19.96
N SER A 105 13.44 -7.73 20.93
CA SER A 105 14.40 -6.81 21.54
C SER A 105 15.58 -6.30 20.70
N LEU A 106 15.51 -6.22 19.36
CA LEU A 106 16.69 -5.87 18.55
C LEU A 106 16.51 -4.81 17.44
N HIS A 107 15.31 -4.58 16.88
CA HIS A 107 15.20 -3.78 15.63
C HIS A 107 14.10 -2.72 15.54
N GLY A 108 13.40 -2.36 16.62
CA GLY A 108 12.44 -1.23 16.58
C GLY A 108 11.22 -1.43 15.66
N GLU A 109 11.05 -2.62 15.06
CA GLU A 109 9.90 -2.98 14.20
C GLU A 109 8.66 -3.40 14.98
N ALA A 110 8.75 -3.46 16.31
CA ALA A 110 7.65 -3.86 17.18
C ALA A 110 6.46 -2.91 17.00
N GLY A 111 5.32 -3.46 16.60
CA GLY A 111 4.08 -2.71 16.36
C GLY A 111 3.82 -2.37 14.88
N ASP A 112 4.82 -2.45 13.99
CA ASP A 112 4.64 -2.25 12.55
C ASP A 112 4.44 -3.60 11.82
N PHE A 113 3.18 -4.03 11.73
CA PHE A 113 2.80 -5.24 11.02
C PHE A 113 3.21 -5.21 9.54
N THR A 114 3.18 -4.03 8.91
CA THR A 114 3.44 -3.89 7.47
C THR A 114 4.91 -4.16 7.16
N ALA A 115 5.82 -3.61 7.97
CA ALA A 115 7.26 -3.89 7.84
C ALA A 115 7.57 -5.38 8.02
N ILE A 116 7.02 -6.00 9.07
CA ILE A 116 7.22 -7.44 9.33
C ILE A 116 6.70 -8.28 8.16
N ALA A 117 5.48 -8.01 7.67
CA ALA A 117 4.91 -8.72 6.54
C ALA A 117 5.75 -8.53 5.26
N TYR A 118 6.26 -7.32 5.01
CA TYR A 118 7.14 -7.05 3.88
C TYR A 118 8.41 -7.92 3.91
N PHE A 119 9.08 -8.05 5.06
CA PHE A 119 10.29 -8.88 5.14
C PHE A 119 10.00 -10.37 4.94
N VAL A 120 8.86 -10.86 5.45
CA VAL A 120 8.43 -12.25 5.20
C VAL A 120 8.16 -12.48 3.72
N LEU A 121 7.48 -11.54 3.06
CA LEU A 121 7.12 -11.63 1.64
C LEU A 121 8.33 -11.46 0.71
N LYS A 122 9.25 -10.54 1.00
CA LYS A 122 10.41 -10.22 0.16
C LYS A 122 11.32 -11.43 -0.13
N SER A 123 11.33 -12.42 0.74
CA SER A 123 12.11 -13.66 0.55
C SER A 123 11.38 -14.74 -0.24
N ARG A 124 10.11 -14.51 -0.61
CA ARG A 124 9.19 -15.53 -1.16
C ARG A 124 8.41 -15.06 -2.40
N CYS A 125 8.30 -13.75 -2.62
CA CYS A 125 7.58 -13.11 -3.72
C CYS A 125 8.47 -12.01 -4.30
#